data_AF-A0A9P6D7V4-F1
#
_entry.id   AF-A0A9P6D7V4-F1
#
_cell.length_a   1.000
_cell.length_b   1.000
_cell.length_c   1.000
_cell.angle_alpha   90.00
_cell.angle_beta   90.00
_cell.angle_gamma   90.00
#
_symmetry.space_group_name_H-M   'P 1'
#
loop_
_entity.id
_entity.type
_entity.pdbx_description
1 polymer ?
#
loop_
_entity_poly.entity_id
_entity_poly.type
_entity_poly.pdbx_seq_one_letter_code
_entity_poly.pdbx_strand_id
1 'polypeptide(L)'
;LKDKWKAMTPEERLTYTEAARSSLQDQQDDKQGGERQTAYSAYHNARKAIERIQEDLHALNCRSGIESALFVSRSSQDHHYKPLAYCSSDAVASFFTFFFKESPPDLTCWMEGYILLGVDGAVRKHTNGIMELKKQTVNLIMTKLQAAKFNVSQMYYSNFDENITMKYGIKVIGWPLNKFCLPEDLTSRVEVLLLYHAWESGMARFYKMTPQELEDWDNVWFSKRM
;
A
#
# COMPACT_ATOMS: atom_id res chain seq x y z
N LEU A 1 0.03 61.61 1.53
CA LEU A 1 1.14 60.65 1.79
C LEU A 1 2.50 61.19 1.37
N LYS A 2 2.66 61.69 0.13
CA LYS A 2 3.94 62.29 -0.35
C LYS A 2 4.46 63.43 0.53
N ASP A 3 3.62 64.35 0.97
CA ASP A 3 4.07 65.51 1.77
C ASP A 3 4.41 65.13 3.21
N LYS A 4 3.67 64.17 3.80
CA LYS A 4 3.99 63.58 5.11
C LYS A 4 5.29 62.77 5.09
N TRP A 5 5.55 62.04 3.99
CA TRP A 5 6.79 61.28 3.82
C TRP A 5 8.02 62.18 3.78
N LYS A 6 7.94 63.30 3.04
CA LYS A 6 9.02 64.29 2.94
C LYS A 6 9.35 64.96 4.28
N ALA A 7 8.36 65.12 5.16
CA ALA A 7 8.52 65.70 6.49
C ALA A 7 9.03 64.71 7.56
N MET A 8 8.97 63.40 7.32
CA MET A 8 9.49 62.38 8.24
C MET A 8 11.01 62.28 8.17
N THR A 9 11.62 62.12 9.35
CA THR A 9 13.04 61.84 9.51
C THR A 9 13.39 60.43 8.98
N PRO A 10 14.67 60.14 8.69
CA PRO A 10 15.09 58.83 8.17
C PRO A 10 14.69 57.65 9.07
N GLU A 11 14.73 57.85 10.39
CA GLU A 11 14.40 56.83 11.40
C GLU A 11 12.88 56.56 11.48
N GLU A 12 12.06 57.61 11.34
CA GLU A 12 10.60 57.49 11.25
C GLU A 12 10.15 56.80 9.95
N ARG A 13 10.90 57.00 8.85
CA ARG A 13 10.63 56.28 7.59
C ARG A 13 10.95 54.79 7.70
N LEU A 14 12.02 54.42 8.40
CA LEU A 14 12.40 53.01 8.61
C LEU A 14 11.34 52.29 9.44
N THR A 15 10.95 52.85 10.58
CA THR A 15 9.90 52.29 11.44
C THR A 15 8.54 52.23 10.73
N TYR A 16 8.18 53.24 9.93
CA TYR A 16 6.96 53.19 9.13
C TYR A 16 7.01 52.12 8.03
N THR A 17 8.18 51.90 7.43
CA THR A 17 8.36 50.88 6.37
C THR A 17 8.37 49.47 6.97
N GLU A 18 8.95 49.27 8.15
CA GLU A 18 8.94 48.00 8.88
C GLU A 18 7.53 47.63 9.36
N ALA A 19 6.78 48.58 9.93
CA ALA A 19 5.38 48.38 10.31
C ALA A 19 4.47 48.10 9.10
N ALA A 20 4.71 48.77 7.97
CA ALA A 20 4.02 48.49 6.73
C ALA A 20 4.40 47.12 6.16
N ARG A 21 5.66 46.69 6.29
CA ARG A 21 6.12 45.38 5.83
C ARG A 21 5.54 44.25 6.67
N SER A 22 5.50 44.39 8.00
CA SER A 22 4.85 43.43 8.90
C SER A 22 3.36 43.32 8.57
N SER A 23 2.64 44.44 8.46
CA SER A 23 1.21 44.40 8.16
C SER A 23 0.89 43.88 6.75
N LEU A 24 1.77 44.07 5.77
CA LEU A 24 1.65 43.43 4.45
C LEU A 24 1.94 41.93 4.49
N GLN A 25 2.83 41.48 5.38
CA GLN A 25 3.16 40.07 5.56
C GLN A 25 2.02 39.34 6.30
N ASP A 26 1.48 39.95 7.36
CA ASP A 26 0.28 39.47 8.04
C ASP A 26 -0.93 39.40 7.08
N GLN A 27 -1.09 40.39 6.18
CA GLN A 27 -2.12 40.34 5.14
C GLN A 27 -1.87 39.30 4.05
N GLN A 28 -0.61 38.89 3.80
CA GLN A 28 -0.30 37.81 2.87
C GLN A 28 -0.60 36.45 3.50
N ASP A 29 -0.28 36.27 4.77
CA ASP A 29 -0.58 35.06 5.54
C ASP A 29 -2.10 34.91 5.76
N ASP A 30 -2.81 36.01 6.05
CA ASP A 30 -4.27 36.04 6.13
C ASP A 30 -4.94 35.80 4.76
N LYS A 31 -4.36 36.25 3.65
CA LYS A 31 -4.86 35.93 2.30
C LYS A 31 -4.59 34.49 1.89
N GLN A 32 -3.49 33.89 2.35
CA GLN A 32 -3.24 32.45 2.17
C GLN A 32 -4.20 31.60 3.00
N GLY A 33 -4.68 32.08 4.15
CA GLY A 33 -5.68 31.40 4.98
C GLY A 33 -7.15 31.77 4.73
N GLY A 34 -7.43 32.88 4.03
CA GLY A 34 -8.69 33.63 4.16
C GLY A 34 -9.79 33.37 3.14
N GLU A 35 -9.51 32.73 2.00
CA GLU A 35 -10.59 32.09 1.26
C GLU A 35 -10.81 30.72 1.90
N ARG A 36 -12.02 30.45 2.41
CA ARG A 36 -12.45 29.07 2.67
C ARG A 36 -12.36 28.30 1.35
N GLN A 37 -11.18 27.82 1.00
CA GLN A 37 -11.01 26.80 -0.01
C GLN A 37 -11.81 25.62 0.51
N THR A 38 -12.88 25.30 -0.20
CA THR A 38 -13.61 24.07 0.08
C THR A 38 -12.61 22.92 -0.08
N ALA A 39 -12.78 21.84 0.69
CA ALA A 39 -11.91 20.67 0.57
C ALA A 39 -11.78 20.18 -0.90
N TYR A 40 -12.82 20.44 -1.71
CA TYR A 40 -12.85 20.20 -3.13
C TYR A 40 -11.91 21.11 -3.95
N SER A 41 -11.93 22.44 -3.74
CA SER A 41 -11.04 23.35 -4.49
C SER A 41 -9.57 23.17 -4.10
N ALA A 42 -9.29 22.94 -2.81
CA ALA A 42 -7.96 22.59 -2.32
C ALA A 42 -7.44 21.30 -2.96
N TYR A 43 -8.28 20.26 -3.06
CA TYR A 43 -7.93 19.00 -3.73
C TYR A 43 -7.55 19.19 -5.20
N HIS A 44 -8.36 19.91 -5.97
CA HIS A 44 -8.08 20.15 -7.40
C HIS A 44 -6.84 21.00 -7.62
N ASN A 45 -6.60 21.98 -6.76
CA ASN A 45 -5.39 22.80 -6.82
C ASN A 45 -4.14 21.96 -6.52
N ALA A 46 -4.15 21.21 -5.42
CA ALA A 46 -3.05 20.32 -5.06
C ALA A 46 -2.76 19.30 -6.17
N ARG A 47 -3.80 18.68 -6.73
CA ARG A 47 -3.65 17.74 -7.85
C ARG A 47 -2.95 18.37 -9.05
N LYS A 48 -3.40 19.53 -9.52
CA LYS A 48 -2.79 20.22 -10.67
C LYS A 48 -1.35 20.66 -10.39
N ALA A 49 -1.06 21.09 -9.17
CA ALA A 49 0.29 21.45 -8.76
C ALA A 49 1.23 20.24 -8.80
N ILE A 50 0.77 19.09 -8.29
CA ILE A 50 1.53 17.84 -8.29
C ILE A 50 1.76 17.34 -9.73
N GLU A 51 0.74 17.37 -10.59
CA GLU A 51 0.86 16.98 -12.00
C GLU A 51 1.94 17.82 -12.71
N ARG A 52 1.98 19.15 -12.48
CA ARG A 52 3.04 20.02 -13.02
C ARG A 52 4.43 19.66 -12.49
N ILE A 53 4.55 19.37 -11.20
CA ILE A 53 5.85 18.96 -10.62
C ILE A 53 6.31 17.64 -11.25
N GLN A 54 5.40 16.68 -11.49
CA GLN A 54 5.75 15.43 -12.16
C GLN A 54 6.24 15.67 -13.58
N GLU A 55 5.57 16.54 -14.33
CA GLU A 55 5.99 16.94 -15.68
C GLU A 55 7.38 17.59 -15.67
N ASP A 56 7.63 18.49 -14.71
CA ASP A 56 8.93 19.16 -14.55
C ASP A 56 10.05 18.18 -14.20
N LEU A 57 9.80 17.24 -13.29
CA LEU A 57 10.74 16.18 -12.92
C LEU A 57 11.01 15.22 -14.09
N HIS A 58 9.97 14.89 -14.87
CA HIS A 58 10.13 14.10 -16.08
C HIS A 58 10.98 14.84 -17.11
N ALA A 59 10.69 16.12 -17.36
CA ALA A 59 11.46 16.95 -18.28
C ALA A 59 12.91 17.16 -17.80
N LEU A 60 13.15 17.20 -16.49
CA LEU A 60 14.49 17.26 -15.91
C LEU A 60 15.27 15.98 -16.24
N ASN A 61 14.66 14.80 -16.05
CA ASN A 61 15.24 13.53 -16.42
C ASN A 61 15.56 13.44 -17.92
N CYS A 62 14.59 13.77 -18.78
CA CYS A 62 14.79 13.73 -20.23
C CYS A 62 15.90 14.67 -20.74
N ARG A 63 16.07 15.85 -20.12
CA ARG A 63 17.05 16.86 -20.58
C ARG A 63 18.45 16.65 -20.02
N SER A 64 18.58 16.10 -18.82
CA SER A 64 19.85 16.08 -18.07
C SER A 64 20.26 14.72 -17.56
N GLY A 65 19.42 13.69 -17.72
CA GLY A 65 19.64 12.36 -17.16
C GLY A 65 19.53 12.33 -15.63
N ILE A 66 19.03 13.39 -14.99
CA ILE A 66 18.86 13.43 -13.54
C ILE A 66 17.68 12.56 -13.13
N GLU A 67 17.93 11.62 -12.24
CA GLU A 67 16.92 10.74 -11.67
C GLU A 67 16.32 11.36 -10.40
N SER A 68 15.00 11.23 -10.22
CA SER A 68 14.26 11.81 -9.10
C SER A 68 13.11 10.90 -8.64
N ALA A 69 12.76 11.03 -7.36
CA ALA A 69 11.56 10.44 -6.78
C ALA A 69 10.78 11.51 -6.03
N LEU A 70 9.45 11.45 -6.13
CA LEU A 70 8.53 12.35 -5.44
C LEU A 70 7.53 11.51 -4.63
N PHE A 71 7.48 11.76 -3.32
CA PHE A 71 6.53 11.14 -2.40
C PHE A 71 5.61 12.23 -1.86
N VAL A 72 4.31 12.09 -2.08
CA VAL A 72 3.30 13.05 -1.63
C VAL A 72 2.27 12.36 -0.75
N SER A 73 2.11 12.86 0.47
CA SER A 73 1.16 12.36 1.46
C SER A 73 0.34 13.52 2.01
N ARG A 74 -0.90 13.26 2.42
CA ARG A 74 -1.71 14.28 3.09
C ARG A 74 -1.29 14.45 4.55
N SER A 75 -1.41 15.68 5.04
CA SER A 75 -1.15 16.06 6.44
C SER A 75 -2.40 16.04 7.33
N SER A 76 -3.59 15.93 6.75
CA SER A 76 -4.86 15.86 7.49
C SER A 76 -5.74 14.73 6.95
N GLN A 77 -6.54 14.14 7.83
CA GLN A 77 -7.53 13.13 7.47
C GLN A 77 -8.68 13.70 6.63
N ASP A 78 -8.92 15.02 6.72
CA ASP A 78 -9.97 15.73 5.99
C ASP A 78 -9.62 15.94 4.51
N HIS A 79 -8.37 15.70 4.11
CA HIS A 79 -7.95 15.76 2.72
C HIS A 79 -8.35 14.48 1.98
N HIS A 80 -9.01 14.65 0.83
CA HIS A 80 -9.42 13.56 -0.06
C HIS A 80 -8.30 13.02 -0.98
N TYR A 81 -7.07 13.51 -0.81
CA TYR A 81 -5.94 13.13 -1.64
C TYR A 81 -5.39 11.76 -1.23
N LYS A 82 -5.13 10.87 -2.21
CA LYS A 82 -4.47 9.59 -1.93
C LYS A 82 -2.94 9.77 -1.97
N PRO A 83 -2.17 9.07 -1.13
CA PRO A 83 -0.72 9.02 -1.26
C PRO A 83 -0.29 8.77 -2.69
N LEU A 84 0.66 9.55 -3.18
CA LEU A 84 1.19 9.44 -4.53
C LEU A 84 2.71 9.26 -4.49
N ALA A 85 3.20 8.24 -5.19
CA ALA A 85 4.61 8.08 -5.50
C ALA A 85 4.83 8.34 -6.99
N TYR A 86 5.90 9.04 -7.32
CA TYR A 86 6.41 9.20 -8.68
C TYR A 86 7.90 8.90 -8.68
N CYS A 87 8.36 8.21 -9.71
CA CYS A 87 9.77 7.95 -9.98
C CYS A 87 10.01 8.30 -11.45
N SER A 88 11.14 8.97 -11.73
CA SER A 88 11.51 9.31 -13.11
C SER A 88 11.82 8.09 -13.97
N SER A 89 12.28 7.00 -13.37
CA SER A 89 12.58 5.74 -14.04
C SER A 89 12.35 4.51 -13.16
N ASP A 90 12.26 3.34 -13.79
CA ASP A 90 12.13 2.05 -13.11
C ASP A 90 13.37 1.71 -12.27
N ALA A 91 14.54 2.26 -12.61
CA ALA A 91 15.76 2.09 -11.84
C ALA A 91 15.65 2.73 -10.46
N VAL A 92 15.04 3.91 -10.37
CA VAL A 92 14.75 4.59 -9.09
C VAL A 92 13.74 3.79 -8.29
N ALA A 93 12.67 3.30 -8.91
CA ALA A 93 11.69 2.45 -8.22
C ALA A 93 12.35 1.18 -7.67
N SER A 94 13.20 0.54 -8.48
CA SER A 94 13.96 -0.66 -8.11
C SER A 94 14.95 -0.40 -6.97
N PHE A 95 15.56 0.78 -6.91
CA PHE A 95 16.42 1.18 -5.79
C PHE A 95 15.66 1.12 -4.46
N PHE A 96 14.45 1.70 -4.41
CA PHE A 96 13.65 1.66 -3.19
C PHE A 96 13.24 0.23 -2.82
N THR A 97 12.79 -0.57 -3.78
CA THR A 97 12.44 -1.98 -3.55
C THR A 97 13.63 -2.81 -3.11
N PHE A 98 14.83 -2.55 -3.62
CA PHE A 98 16.02 -3.29 -3.24
C PHE A 98 16.48 -2.98 -1.80
N PHE A 99 16.59 -1.69 -1.46
CA PHE A 99 17.12 -1.25 -0.16
C PHE A 99 16.09 -1.29 0.96
N PHE A 100 14.85 -0.89 0.69
CA PHE A 100 13.79 -0.81 1.71
C PHE A 100 12.88 -2.04 1.72
N LYS A 101 13.04 -2.97 0.76
CA LYS A 101 12.18 -4.16 0.58
C LYS A 101 10.70 -3.83 0.36
N GLU A 102 10.41 -2.61 -0.07
CA GLU A 102 9.06 -2.10 -0.27
C GLU A 102 8.96 -1.28 -1.55
N SER A 103 7.76 -1.22 -2.12
CA SER A 103 7.52 -0.40 -3.31
C SER A 103 7.45 1.09 -2.95
N PRO A 104 7.82 2.02 -3.85
CA PRO A 104 7.65 3.45 -3.59
C PRO A 104 6.22 3.85 -3.18
N PRO A 105 5.13 3.32 -3.79
CA PRO A 105 3.77 3.56 -3.30
C PRO A 105 3.51 3.11 -1.85
N ASP A 106 4.07 1.96 -1.45
CA ASP A 106 3.95 1.46 -0.08
C ASP A 106 4.70 2.35 0.90
N LEU A 107 5.89 2.83 0.53
CA LEU A 107 6.65 3.81 1.31
C LEU A 107 5.89 5.13 1.46
N THR A 108 5.22 5.64 0.41
CA THR A 108 4.35 6.83 0.55
C THR A 108 3.19 6.57 1.49
N CYS A 109 2.62 5.36 1.46
CA CYS A 109 1.55 4.97 2.37
C CYS A 109 2.04 4.95 3.82
N TRP A 110 3.25 4.44 4.08
CA TRP A 110 3.89 4.45 5.40
C TRP A 110 4.17 5.87 5.87
N MET A 111 4.73 6.70 5.00
CA MET A 111 4.98 8.12 5.27
C MET A 111 3.68 8.84 5.66
N GLU A 112 2.58 8.61 4.94
CA GLU A 112 1.27 9.18 5.30
C GLU A 112 0.78 8.65 6.66
N GLY A 113 0.92 7.34 6.91
CA GLY A 113 0.55 6.74 8.21
C GLY A 113 1.30 7.42 9.36
N TYR A 114 2.60 7.65 9.17
CA TYR A 114 3.43 8.36 10.13
C TYR A 114 3.03 9.82 10.32
N ILE A 115 2.77 10.56 9.24
CA ILE A 115 2.36 11.96 9.31
C ILE A 115 1.04 12.12 10.07
N LEU A 116 0.07 11.22 9.84
CA LEU A 116 -1.26 11.35 10.43
C LEU A 116 -1.36 10.85 11.88
N LEU A 117 -0.62 9.81 12.23
CA LEU A 117 -0.83 9.05 13.48
C LEU A 117 0.49 8.66 14.19
N GLY A 118 1.63 9.19 13.72
CA GLY A 118 2.94 8.80 14.24
C GLY A 118 3.32 7.35 13.92
N VAL A 119 4.28 6.81 14.67
CA VAL A 119 4.83 5.45 14.46
C VAL A 119 3.72 4.38 14.42
N ASP A 120 2.70 4.51 15.27
CA ASP A 120 1.57 3.57 15.33
C ASP A 120 0.75 3.53 14.03
N GLY A 121 0.69 4.65 13.30
CA GLY A 121 0.02 4.73 12.00
C GLY A 121 0.72 3.98 10.89
N ALA A 122 2.06 4.02 10.88
CA ALA A 122 2.87 3.29 9.91
C ALA A 122 2.75 1.77 10.11
N VAL A 123 2.78 1.31 11.37
CA VAL A 123 2.65 -0.12 11.72
C VAL A 123 1.26 -0.66 11.39
N ARG A 124 0.18 0.09 11.70
CA ARG A 124 -1.20 -0.33 11.39
C ARG A 124 -1.47 -0.49 9.89
N LYS A 125 -0.87 0.35 9.05
CA LYS A 125 -1.00 0.22 7.58
C LYS A 125 -0.29 -1.02 7.05
N HIS A 126 0.90 -1.33 7.57
CA HIS A 126 1.61 -2.56 7.22
C HIS A 126 0.80 -3.82 7.59
N THR A 127 0.21 -3.86 8.79
CA THR A 127 -0.66 -4.99 9.20
C THR A 127 -1.90 -5.11 8.31
N ASN A 128 -2.48 -3.99 7.88
CA ASN A 128 -3.61 -4.01 6.95
C ASN A 128 -3.23 -4.54 5.56
N GLY A 129 -2.00 -4.27 5.08
CA GLY A 129 -1.50 -4.81 3.81
C GLY A 129 -1.36 -6.34 3.85
N ILE A 130 -0.84 -6.90 4.95
CA ILE A 130 -0.79 -8.35 5.15
C ILE A 130 -2.21 -8.94 5.20
N MET A 131 -3.13 -8.29 5.89
CA MET A 131 -4.53 -8.74 5.99
C MET A 131 -5.22 -8.79 4.62
N GLU A 132 -5.01 -7.78 3.77
CA GLU A 132 -5.58 -7.75 2.43
C GLU A 132 -4.98 -8.85 1.54
N LEU A 133 -3.66 -9.06 1.60
CA LEU A 133 -3.00 -10.14 0.86
C LEU A 133 -3.48 -11.53 1.30
N LYS A 134 -3.70 -11.73 2.60
CA LYS A 134 -4.32 -12.96 3.14
C LYS A 134 -5.71 -13.18 2.54
N LYS A 135 -6.55 -12.14 2.54
CA LYS A 135 -7.90 -12.20 1.97
C LYS A 135 -7.87 -12.57 0.49
N GLN A 136 -6.98 -11.98 -0.29
CA GLN A 136 -6.79 -12.32 -1.70
C GLN A 136 -6.35 -13.77 -1.89
N THR A 137 -5.43 -14.25 -1.05
CA THR A 137 -4.95 -15.64 -1.06
C THR A 137 -6.07 -16.63 -0.75
N VAL A 138 -6.87 -16.38 0.29
CA VAL A 138 -8.02 -17.22 0.64
C VAL A 138 -9.03 -17.28 -0.50
N ASN A 139 -9.35 -16.13 -1.10
CA ASN A 139 -10.28 -16.06 -2.23
C ASN A 139 -9.75 -16.86 -3.43
N LEU A 140 -8.47 -16.73 -3.77
CA LEU A 140 -7.86 -17.47 -4.87
C LEU A 140 -7.95 -18.99 -4.65
N ILE A 141 -7.62 -19.47 -3.45
CA ILE A 141 -7.71 -20.89 -3.10
C ILE A 141 -9.15 -21.39 -3.22
N MET A 142 -10.12 -20.63 -2.71
CA MET A 142 -11.54 -20.98 -2.82
C MET A 142 -12.02 -21.02 -4.28
N THR A 143 -11.62 -20.05 -5.10
CA THR A 143 -11.95 -20.05 -6.54
C THR A 143 -11.36 -21.28 -7.24
N LYS A 144 -10.12 -21.67 -6.93
CA LYS A 144 -9.49 -22.88 -7.49
C LYS A 144 -10.19 -24.16 -7.02
N LEU A 145 -10.66 -24.21 -5.76
CA LEU A 145 -11.42 -25.34 -5.22
C LEU A 145 -12.77 -25.50 -5.93
N GLN A 146 -13.50 -24.41 -6.10
CA GLN A 146 -14.79 -24.39 -6.81
C GLN A 146 -14.63 -24.72 -8.30
N ALA A 147 -13.58 -24.19 -8.94
CA ALA A 147 -13.27 -24.46 -10.35
C ALA A 147 -12.98 -25.95 -10.60
N ALA A 148 -12.44 -26.65 -9.61
CA ALA A 148 -12.21 -28.08 -9.68
C ALA A 148 -13.50 -28.93 -9.55
N LYS A 149 -14.68 -28.29 -9.51
CA LYS A 149 -16.03 -28.90 -9.51
C LYS A 149 -16.27 -29.90 -8.38
N PHE A 150 -15.60 -29.70 -7.26
CA PHE A 150 -15.86 -30.47 -6.06
C PHE A 150 -17.02 -29.81 -5.29
N ASN A 151 -18.00 -30.60 -4.83
CA ASN A 151 -19.11 -30.13 -4.00
C ASN A 151 -18.65 -29.82 -2.57
N VAL A 152 -17.60 -29.00 -2.44
CA VAL A 152 -16.99 -28.58 -1.18
C VAL A 152 -17.36 -27.12 -0.97
N SER A 153 -18.21 -26.84 0.02
CA SER A 153 -18.69 -25.49 0.32
C SER A 153 -17.63 -24.61 0.96
N GLN A 154 -16.68 -25.20 1.69
CA GLN A 154 -15.65 -24.48 2.43
C GLN A 154 -14.34 -25.26 2.45
N MET A 155 -13.22 -24.56 2.31
CA MET A 155 -11.88 -25.11 2.52
C MET A 155 -11.62 -25.35 4.01
N TYR A 156 -11.34 -26.59 4.37
CA TYR A 156 -10.89 -26.99 5.71
C TYR A 156 -9.36 -27.04 5.72
N TYR A 157 -8.71 -26.56 6.77
CA TYR A 157 -7.25 -26.67 6.89
C TYR A 157 -6.88 -27.55 8.09
N SER A 158 -7.57 -27.35 9.21
CA SER A 158 -7.63 -28.33 10.30
C SER A 158 -8.49 -29.51 9.86
N ASN A 159 -7.98 -30.74 10.05
CA ASN A 159 -8.66 -31.99 9.66
C ASN A 159 -9.06 -32.03 8.17
N PHE A 160 -8.21 -31.46 7.29
CA PHE A 160 -8.39 -31.54 5.84
C PHE A 160 -8.62 -32.98 5.37
N ASP A 161 -7.85 -33.90 5.94
CA ASP A 161 -7.92 -35.32 5.60
C ASP A 161 -9.29 -35.97 5.89
N GLU A 162 -9.89 -35.67 7.04
CA GLU A 162 -11.21 -36.21 7.41
C GLU A 162 -12.35 -35.57 6.60
N ASN A 163 -12.26 -34.26 6.37
CA ASN A 163 -13.38 -33.50 5.80
C ASN A 163 -13.35 -33.42 4.28
N ILE A 164 -12.17 -33.51 3.67
CA ILE A 164 -11.96 -33.35 2.23
C ILE A 164 -11.38 -34.63 1.63
N THR A 165 -10.22 -35.10 2.09
CA THR A 165 -9.55 -36.27 1.48
C THR A 165 -10.44 -37.51 1.53
N MET A 166 -10.97 -37.88 2.70
CA MET A 166 -11.79 -39.08 2.89
C MET A 166 -13.11 -39.05 2.11
N LYS A 167 -13.76 -37.86 2.01
CA LYS A 167 -15.08 -37.73 1.39
C LYS A 167 -15.05 -37.59 -0.12
N TYR A 168 -14.02 -36.91 -0.64
CA TYR A 168 -13.96 -36.51 -2.04
C TYR A 168 -12.74 -37.05 -2.79
N GLY A 169 -11.78 -37.66 -2.08
CA GLY A 169 -10.53 -38.15 -2.65
C GLY A 169 -9.64 -37.02 -3.17
N ILE A 170 -9.65 -35.86 -2.53
CA ILE A 170 -8.90 -34.67 -2.99
C ILE A 170 -7.70 -34.45 -2.09
N LYS A 171 -6.53 -34.22 -2.69
CA LYS A 171 -5.30 -33.82 -2.02
C LYS A 171 -4.76 -32.51 -2.55
N VAL A 172 -4.15 -31.70 -1.70
CA VAL A 172 -3.36 -30.55 -2.12
C VAL A 172 -1.93 -31.02 -2.41
N ILE A 173 -1.44 -30.74 -3.61
CA ILE A 173 -0.06 -31.01 -4.02
C ILE A 173 0.68 -29.69 -4.28
N GLY A 174 1.98 -29.67 -4.02
CA GLY A 174 2.84 -28.50 -4.25
C GLY A 174 2.62 -27.34 -3.28
N TRP A 175 2.19 -27.63 -2.04
CA TRP A 175 2.08 -26.62 -1.00
C TRP A 175 3.48 -26.07 -0.64
N PRO A 176 3.70 -24.74 -0.68
CA PRO A 176 5.04 -24.16 -0.61
C PRO A 176 5.59 -24.00 0.82
N LEU A 177 4.75 -24.17 1.86
CA LEU A 177 5.15 -23.98 3.26
C LEU A 177 5.41 -25.31 3.96
N ASN A 178 6.24 -25.29 5.01
CA ASN A 178 6.56 -26.48 5.80
C ASN A 178 5.35 -27.09 6.52
N LYS A 179 4.35 -26.24 6.83
CA LYS A 179 3.12 -26.65 7.50
C LYS A 179 1.92 -26.30 6.63
N PHE A 180 0.98 -27.23 6.53
CA PHE A 180 -0.33 -26.97 5.95
C PHE A 180 -1.18 -26.23 6.99
N CYS A 181 -1.52 -24.98 6.69
CA CYS A 181 -2.19 -24.08 7.64
C CYS A 181 -3.13 -23.11 6.93
N LEU A 182 -4.00 -22.49 7.72
CA LEU A 182 -4.86 -21.40 7.27
C LEU A 182 -3.97 -20.22 6.82
N PRO A 183 -4.26 -19.56 5.69
CA PRO A 183 -3.55 -18.33 5.31
C PRO A 183 -3.68 -17.23 6.38
N GLU A 184 -4.75 -17.24 7.18
CA GLU A 184 -4.95 -16.31 8.29
C GLU A 184 -3.94 -16.47 9.43
N ASP A 185 -3.41 -17.68 9.65
CA ASP A 185 -2.43 -17.96 10.70
C ASP A 185 -1.02 -17.47 10.36
N LEU A 186 -0.77 -17.13 9.08
CA LEU A 186 0.55 -16.69 8.62
C LEU A 186 0.86 -15.28 9.13
N THR A 187 1.96 -15.09 9.84
CA THR A 187 2.33 -13.74 10.35
C THR A 187 3.28 -13.00 9.41
N SER A 188 3.94 -13.71 8.51
CA SER A 188 4.93 -13.14 7.58
C SER A 188 4.32 -12.83 6.21
N ARG A 189 4.51 -11.60 5.72
CA ARG A 189 4.11 -11.19 4.36
C ARG A 189 4.74 -12.08 3.28
N VAL A 190 5.99 -12.50 3.48
CA VAL A 190 6.72 -13.35 2.54
C VAL A 190 6.07 -14.73 2.42
N GLU A 191 5.64 -15.32 3.55
CA GLU A 191 4.95 -16.62 3.53
C GLU A 191 3.60 -16.53 2.81
N VAL A 192 2.85 -15.44 3.03
CA VAL A 192 1.58 -15.21 2.33
C VAL A 192 1.80 -15.00 0.83
N LEU A 193 2.83 -14.26 0.42
CA LEU A 193 3.19 -14.06 -0.99
C LEU A 193 3.61 -15.37 -1.68
N LEU A 194 4.46 -16.17 -1.02
CA LEU A 194 4.86 -17.48 -1.53
C LEU A 194 3.65 -18.38 -1.74
N LEU A 195 2.73 -18.38 -0.77
CA LEU A 195 1.50 -19.14 -0.88
C LEU A 195 0.63 -18.64 -2.04
N TYR A 196 0.41 -17.33 -2.14
CA TYR A 196 -0.35 -16.72 -3.23
C TYR A 196 0.20 -17.10 -4.61
N HIS A 197 1.50 -16.89 -4.84
CA HIS A 197 2.12 -17.17 -6.13
C HIS A 197 2.19 -18.66 -6.46
N ALA A 198 2.31 -19.54 -5.46
CA ALA A 198 2.24 -20.98 -5.69
C ALA A 198 0.87 -21.41 -6.26
N TRP A 199 -0.23 -20.83 -5.75
CA TRP A 199 -1.58 -21.09 -6.26
C TRP A 199 -1.87 -20.40 -7.60
N GLU A 200 -1.32 -19.20 -7.80
CA GLU A 200 -1.45 -18.44 -9.04
C GLU A 200 -0.74 -19.15 -10.21
N SER A 201 0.52 -19.54 -10.01
CA SER A 201 1.34 -20.27 -10.99
C SER A 201 0.90 -21.72 -11.21
N GLY A 202 0.05 -22.26 -10.33
CA GLY A 202 -0.41 -23.64 -10.36
C GLY A 202 0.58 -24.67 -9.82
N MET A 203 1.67 -24.22 -9.19
CA MET A 203 2.54 -25.08 -8.37
C MET A 203 1.73 -25.78 -7.27
N ALA A 204 0.93 -25.00 -6.53
CA ALA A 204 -0.05 -25.52 -5.59
C ALA A 204 -1.39 -25.74 -6.31
N ARG A 205 -1.93 -26.96 -6.22
CA ARG A 205 -3.21 -27.31 -6.85
C ARG A 205 -3.94 -28.41 -6.12
N PHE A 206 -5.26 -28.42 -6.29
CA PHE A 206 -6.11 -29.54 -5.90
C PHE A 206 -5.97 -30.67 -6.92
N TYR A 207 -5.64 -31.86 -6.43
CA TYR A 207 -5.51 -33.08 -7.21
C TYR A 207 -6.54 -34.10 -6.73
N LYS A 208 -7.33 -34.64 -7.67
CA LYS A 208 -8.25 -35.75 -7.39
C LYS A 208 -7.47 -37.05 -7.49
N MET A 209 -7.39 -37.79 -6.39
CA MET A 209 -6.80 -39.11 -6.35
C MET A 209 -7.58 -40.07 -7.24
N THR A 210 -6.85 -41.02 -7.82
CA THR A 210 -7.45 -42.21 -8.43
C THR A 210 -7.99 -43.13 -7.34
N PRO A 211 -8.91 -44.06 -7.66
CA PRO A 211 -9.46 -45.00 -6.67
C PRO A 211 -8.39 -45.82 -5.94
N GLN A 212 -7.32 -46.20 -6.66
CA GLN A 212 -6.22 -46.97 -6.10
C GLN A 212 -5.37 -46.13 -5.13
N GLU A 213 -5.06 -44.88 -5.48
CA GLU A 213 -4.36 -43.95 -4.59
C GLU A 213 -5.17 -43.63 -3.33
N LEU A 214 -6.50 -43.62 -3.42
CA LEU A 214 -7.38 -43.42 -2.27
C LEU A 214 -7.37 -44.61 -1.33
N GLU A 215 -7.41 -45.84 -1.86
CA GLU A 215 -7.34 -47.08 -1.07
C GLU A 215 -5.99 -47.21 -0.34
N ASP A 216 -4.89 -46.90 -1.03
CA ASP A 216 -3.55 -46.85 -0.42
C ASP A 216 -3.48 -45.79 0.68
N TRP A 217 -4.09 -44.62 0.46
CA TRP A 217 -4.14 -43.55 1.44
C TRP A 217 -4.96 -43.94 2.68
N ASP A 218 -6.15 -44.55 2.48
CA ASP A 218 -7.02 -45.02 3.56
C ASP A 218 -6.29 -46.04 4.45
N ASN A 219 -5.60 -47.02 3.85
CA ASN A 219 -4.83 -48.01 4.58
C ASN A 219 -3.74 -47.39 5.48
N VAL A 220 -2.99 -46.42 4.95
CA VAL A 220 -1.95 -45.69 5.70
C VAL A 220 -2.56 -44.80 6.78
N TRP A 221 -3.69 -44.15 6.50
CA TRP A 221 -4.36 -43.25 7.43
C TRP A 221 -4.95 -44.00 8.63
N PHE A 222 -5.61 -45.13 8.42
CA PHE A 222 -6.11 -45.98 9.49
C PHE A 222 -4.99 -46.57 10.36
N SER A 223 -3.87 -46.99 9.75
CA SER A 223 -2.72 -47.50 10.49
C SER A 223 -2.06 -46.45 11.39
N LYS A 224 -2.16 -45.16 11.09
CA LYS A 224 -1.58 -44.07 11.92
C LYS A 224 -2.43 -43.70 13.13
N ARG A 225 -3.69 -44.15 13.18
CA ARG A 225 -4.67 -43.73 14.20
C ARG A 225 -4.96 -44.82 15.24
N MET A 226 -4.42 -46.02 15.04
CA MET A 226 -4.44 -47.15 15.97
C MET A 226 -3.16 -47.15 16.80
#